data_AF-A0A2E4JT01-F1
#
_entry.id   AF-A0A2E4JT01-F1
#
_cell.length_a   1.000
_cell.length_b   1.000
_cell.length_c   1.000
_cell.angle_alpha   90.00
_cell.angle_beta   90.00
_cell.angle_gamma   90.00
#
_symmetry.space_group_name_H-M   'P 1'
#
loop_
_entity.id
_entity.type
_entity.pdbx_description
1 polymer ?
#
loop_
_entity_poly.entity_id
_entity_poly.type
_entity_poly.pdbx_seq_one_letter_code
_entity_poly.pdbx_strand_id
1 'polypeptide(L)'
;MDVWYFKCSNCEYEKKLTLGTYDLEQTFTDLNEDFVYYKLFICKKENMFVTGNIYDNHFDNRCLTDGSELVPVEESQPKKCPKCNTNILVEKIDLSEVIG
;
A
#
# COMPACT_ATOMS: atom_id res chain seq x y z
N MET A 1 1.58 -12.18 0.34
CA MET A 1 0.92 -10.86 0.29
C MET A 1 0.33 -10.58 1.66
N ASP A 2 0.59 -9.40 2.20
CA ASP A 2 0.07 -9.00 3.51
C ASP A 2 -1.06 -8.00 3.34
N VAL A 3 -2.12 -8.14 4.14
CA VAL A 3 -3.17 -7.12 4.22
C VAL A 3 -2.81 -6.16 5.33
N TRP A 4 -2.77 -4.87 5.00
CA TRP A 4 -2.47 -3.81 5.94
C TRP A 4 -3.70 -2.93 6.12
N TYR A 5 -3.98 -2.60 7.38
CA TYR A 5 -5.06 -1.72 7.79
C TYR A 5 -4.49 -0.39 8.29
N PHE A 6 -5.04 0.69 7.75
CA PHE A 6 -4.64 2.07 8.05
C PHE A 6 -5.85 2.76 8.65
N LYS A 7 -5.72 3.27 9.89
CA LYS A 7 -6.81 3.90 10.62
C LYS A 7 -6.38 5.19 11.30
N CYS A 8 -7.12 6.28 11.06
CA CYS A 8 -6.89 7.56 11.73
C CYS A 8 -8.12 7.99 12.54
N SER A 9 -7.99 8.00 13.87
CA SER A 9 -9.08 8.37 14.78
C SER A 9 -9.47 9.86 14.72
N ASN A 10 -8.64 10.73 14.12
CA ASN A 10 -8.89 12.17 14.06
C ASN A 10 -9.85 12.58 12.93
N CYS A 11 -9.85 11.84 11.82
CA CYS A 11 -10.66 12.17 10.64
C CYS A 11 -11.46 11.00 10.08
N GLU A 12 -11.59 9.93 10.88
CA GLU A 12 -12.31 8.69 10.54
C GLU A 12 -11.81 8.03 9.24
N TYR A 13 -10.58 8.33 8.83
CA TYR A 13 -9.97 7.71 7.67
C TYR A 13 -9.66 6.25 7.97
N GLU A 14 -10.17 5.37 7.12
CA GLU A 14 -9.89 3.94 7.16
C GLU A 14 -9.60 3.39 5.76
N LYS A 15 -8.59 2.54 5.65
CA LYS A 15 -8.25 1.87 4.40
C LYS A 15 -7.61 0.51 4.66
N LYS A 16 -8.00 -0.49 3.87
CA LYS A 16 -7.34 -1.79 3.80
C LYS A 16 -6.64 -1.90 2.44
N LEU A 17 -5.36 -2.28 2.44
CA LEU A 17 -4.55 -2.40 1.22
C LEU A 17 -3.69 -3.66 1.29
N THR A 18 -3.42 -4.26 0.15
CA THR A 18 -2.47 -5.36 0.00
C THR A 18 -1.08 -4.80 -0.32
N LEU A 19 -0.10 -5.08 0.54
CA LEU A 19 1.31 -4.75 0.29
C LEU A 19 2.10 -6.02 -0.06
N GLY A 20 3.02 -5.88 -1.01
CA GLY A 20 3.97 -6.93 -1.34
C GLY A 20 5.05 -7.00 -0.26
N THR A 21 5.31 -8.17 0.30
CA THR A 21 6.48 -8.41 1.14
C THR A 21 7.70 -8.64 0.24
N TYR A 22 8.81 -7.97 0.57
CA TYR A 22 10.12 -8.27 -0.02
C TYR A 22 10.63 -9.58 0.57
N ASP A 23 10.21 -10.71 -0.01
CA ASP A 23 10.73 -12.01 0.38
C ASP A 23 11.88 -12.41 -0.56
N LEU A 24 13.11 -12.32 -0.05
CA LEU A 24 14.33 -12.67 -0.78
C LEU A 24 14.37 -14.16 -1.13
N GLU A 25 13.65 -15.04 -0.41
CA GLU A 25 13.64 -16.47 -0.71
C GLU A 25 12.74 -16.81 -1.91
N GLN A 26 11.72 -15.99 -2.22
CA GLN A 26 10.98 -16.10 -3.49
C GLN A 26 11.78 -15.54 -4.69
N THR A 27 12.86 -14.80 -4.44
CA THR A 27 13.68 -14.18 -5.51
C THR A 27 14.41 -15.22 -6.36
N PHE A 28 14.56 -16.45 -5.87
CA PHE A 28 15.33 -17.50 -6.56
C PHE A 28 14.49 -18.63 -7.15
N THR A 29 13.20 -18.77 -6.79
CA THR A 29 12.37 -19.90 -7.26
C THR A 29 11.46 -19.57 -8.43
N ASP A 30 11.11 -18.30 -8.65
CA ASP A 30 10.21 -17.91 -9.75
C ASP A 30 10.91 -17.01 -10.76
N LEU A 31 11.58 -17.66 -11.73
CA LEU A 31 11.81 -17.13 -13.08
C LEU A 31 10.49 -17.03 -13.88
N ASN A 32 9.36 -16.77 -13.21
CA ASN A 32 8.03 -16.65 -13.79
C ASN A 32 7.57 -15.19 -13.70
N GLU A 33 6.84 -14.77 -14.72
CA GLU A 33 6.47 -13.41 -15.10
C GLU A 33 5.59 -12.62 -14.08
N ASP A 34 5.44 -13.09 -12.84
CA ASP A 34 4.41 -12.65 -11.88
C ASP A 34 4.97 -12.12 -10.53
N PHE A 35 6.17 -11.54 -10.51
CA PHE A 35 6.66 -10.83 -9.32
C PHE A 35 5.92 -9.49 -9.14
N VAL A 36 4.72 -9.54 -8.54
CA VAL A 36 3.91 -8.36 -8.33
C VAL A 36 4.32 -7.64 -7.05
N TYR A 37 5.27 -6.70 -7.18
CA TYR A 37 5.77 -5.90 -6.07
C TYR A 37 4.94 -4.63 -5.88
N TYR A 38 4.01 -4.68 -4.93
CA TYR A 38 3.17 -3.54 -4.58
C TYR A 38 3.86 -2.62 -3.57
N LYS A 39 4.14 -1.38 -3.98
CA LYS A 39 4.57 -0.27 -3.09
C LYS A 39 3.38 0.56 -2.63
N LEU A 40 3.55 1.23 -1.49
CA LEU A 40 2.59 2.17 -0.93
C LEU A 40 2.82 3.59 -1.50
N PHE A 41 1.73 4.25 -1.89
CA PHE A 41 1.71 5.60 -2.42
C PHE A 41 0.56 6.43 -1.83
N ILE A 42 0.62 7.75 -2.01
CA ILE A 42 -0.47 8.68 -1.75
C ILE A 42 -0.99 9.24 -3.08
N CYS A 43 -2.31 9.18 -3.28
CA CYS A 43 -2.96 9.98 -4.31
C CYS A 43 -3.05 11.42 -3.85
N LYS A 44 -2.38 12.32 -4.57
CA LYS A 44 -2.20 13.71 -4.16
C LYS A 44 -3.51 14.50 -4.09
N LYS A 45 -4.46 14.22 -4.99
CA LYS A 45 -5.74 14.96 -5.03
C LYS A 45 -6.71 14.43 -3.98
N GLU A 46 -6.91 13.12 -3.92
CA GLU A 46 -7.78 12.52 -2.91
C GLU A 46 -7.14 12.40 -1.52
N ASN A 47 -5.84 12.62 -1.36
CA ASN A 47 -5.12 12.49 -0.10
C ASN A 47 -5.39 11.12 0.56
N MET A 48 -5.23 10.03 -0.20
CA MET A 48 -5.47 8.68 0.28
C MET A 48 -4.34 7.73 -0.07
N PHE A 49 -4.18 6.69 0.74
CA PHE A 49 -3.24 5.61 0.44
C PHE A 49 -3.77 4.70 -0.67
N VAL A 50 -2.86 4.34 -1.56
CA VAL A 50 -3.06 3.35 -2.62
C VAL A 50 -1.82 2.49 -2.77
N THR A 51 -1.97 1.36 -3.43
CA THR A 51 -0.86 0.47 -3.77
C THR A 51 -0.68 0.43 -5.27
N GLY A 52 0.58 0.37 -5.70
CA GLY A 52 0.93 0.32 -7.12
C GLY A 52 2.01 -0.72 -7.37
N ASN A 53 1.83 -1.52 -8.43
CA ASN A 53 2.87 -2.42 -8.92
C ASN A 53 3.85 -1.61 -9.78
N ILE A 54 5.03 -1.33 -9.23
CA ILE A 54 6.05 -0.53 -9.93
C ILE A 54 6.72 -1.26 -11.11
N TYR A 55 6.55 -2.58 -11.20
CA TYR A 55 7.06 -3.40 -12.30
C TYR A 55 6.00 -3.65 -13.39
N ASP A 56 4.79 -3.12 -13.23
CA ASP A 56 3.78 -3.16 -14.29
C ASP A 56 4.20 -2.23 -15.44
N ASN A 57 4.19 -2.74 -16.67
CA ASN A 57 4.52 -1.96 -17.86
C ASN A 57 3.55 -0.79 -18.10
N HIS A 58 2.37 -0.81 -17.47
CA HIS A 58 1.38 0.27 -17.51
C HIS A 58 1.47 1.22 -16.30
N PHE A 59 2.46 1.06 -15.42
CA PHE A 59 2.64 1.97 -14.29
C PHE A 59 3.10 3.35 -14.76
N ASP A 60 2.20 4.33 -14.72
CA ASP A 60 2.42 5.68 -15.26
C ASP A 60 2.66 6.75 -14.18
N ASN A 61 2.94 6.34 -12.93
CA ASN A 61 3.02 7.20 -11.75
C ASN A 61 1.76 8.05 -11.50
N ARG A 62 0.58 7.60 -11.95
CA ARG A 62 -0.70 8.26 -11.68
C ARG A 62 -1.67 7.39 -10.89
N CYS A 63 -2.52 8.07 -10.16
CA CYS A 63 -3.61 7.47 -9.41
C CYS A 63 -4.71 7.00 -10.35
N LEU A 64 -5.03 5.72 -10.26
CA LEU A 64 -6.10 5.10 -11.04
C LEU A 64 -7.49 5.66 -10.67
N THR A 65 -7.67 6.19 -9.46
CA THR A 65 -8.98 6.71 -9.01
C THR A 65 -9.26 8.13 -9.49
N ASP A 66 -8.24 8.99 -9.54
CA ASP A 66 -8.43 10.44 -9.75
C ASP A 66 -7.50 11.07 -10.81
N GLY A 67 -6.61 10.28 -11.42
CA GLY A 67 -5.63 10.70 -12.41
C GLY A 67 -4.52 11.61 -11.89
N SER A 68 -4.46 11.84 -10.57
CA SER A 68 -3.45 12.69 -9.94
C SER A 68 -2.10 12.00 -9.82
N GLU A 69 -1.08 12.77 -9.45
CA GLU A 69 0.27 12.28 -9.19
C GLU A 69 0.29 11.31 -8.01
N LEU A 70 0.97 10.17 -8.17
CA LEU A 70 1.32 9.26 -7.08
C LEU A 70 2.55 9.78 -6.35
N VAL A 71 2.42 10.00 -5.04
CA VAL A 71 3.56 10.35 -4.18
C VAL A 71 4.03 9.09 -3.44
N PRO A 72 5.30 8.66 -3.57
CA PRO A 72 5.80 7.48 -2.88
C PRO A 72 5.81 7.68 -1.36
N VAL A 73 5.48 6.63 -0.62
CA VAL A 73 5.65 6.59 0.83
C VAL A 73 6.93 5.81 1.13
N GLU A 74 7.95 6.53 1.62
CA GLU A 74 9.29 5.96 1.87
C GLU A 74 9.29 4.91 3.00
N GLU A 75 8.40 5.07 3.99
CA GLU A 75 8.27 4.14 5.11
C GLU A 75 7.19 3.08 4.83
N SER A 76 7.49 1.81 5.04
CA SER A 76 6.51 0.71 4.96
C SER A 76 5.39 0.85 6.00
N GLN A 77 5.65 1.56 7.10
CA GLN A 77 4.69 1.91 8.14
C GLN A 77 4.61 3.44 8.28
N PRO A 78 3.76 4.11 7.47
CA PRO A 78 3.61 5.55 7.56
C PRO A 78 3.07 5.97 8.95
N LYS A 79 3.65 7.02 9.51
CA LYS A 79 3.25 7.56 10.82
C LYS A 79 2.15 8.62 10.71
N LYS A 80 1.88 9.12 9.50
CA LYS A 80 0.97 10.25 9.26
C LYS A 80 -0.19 9.87 8.35
N CYS A 81 -1.38 10.34 8.73
CA CYS A 81 -2.58 10.19 7.93
C CYS A 81 -2.50 11.10 6.69
N PRO A 82 -2.76 10.58 5.48
CA PRO A 82 -2.67 11.38 4.26
C PRO A 82 -3.77 12.46 4.21
N LYS A 83 -4.92 12.24 4.88
CA LYS A 83 -6.05 13.19 4.89
C LYS A 83 -5.86 14.40 5.79
N CYS A 84 -5.36 14.20 7.02
CA CYS A 84 -5.33 15.24 8.05
C CYS A 84 -3.97 15.45 8.70
N ASN A 85 -2.94 14.71 8.28
CA ASN A 85 -1.56 14.80 8.76
C ASN A 85 -1.37 14.55 10.27
N THR A 86 -2.36 14.00 10.97
CA THR A 86 -2.21 13.50 12.34
C THR A 86 -1.67 12.08 12.34
N ASN A 87 -1.43 11.52 13.53
CA ASN A 87 -0.94 10.15 13.64
C ASN A 87 -1.96 9.15 13.05
N ILE A 88 -1.44 8.11 12.41
CA ILE A 88 -2.22 7.01 11.85
C ILE A 88 -1.77 5.69 12.49
N LEU A 89 -2.74 4.83 12.81
CA LEU A 89 -2.52 3.47 13.24
C LEU A 89 -2.34 2.60 11.98
N VAL A 90 -1.31 1.76 11.98
CA VAL A 90 -0.99 0.84 10.89
C VAL A 90 -0.86 -0.56 11.48
N GLU A 91 -1.71 -1.47 11.05
CA GLU A 91 -1.77 -2.85 11.54
C GLU A 91 -1.67 -3.82 10.36
N LYS A 92 -0.82 -4.84 10.49
CA LYS A 92 -0.82 -5.97 9.57
C LYS A 92 -1.91 -6.94 10.04
N ILE A 93 -2.86 -7.25 9.15
CA ILE A 93 -3.89 -8.26 9.39
C ILE A 93 -3.29 -9.61 9.02
N ASP A 94 -3.17 -10.50 10.00
CA ASP A 94 -2.84 -11.89 9.75
C ASP A 94 -4.08 -12.62 9.22
N LEU A 95 -4.02 -13.11 7.98
CA LEU A 95 -5.13 -13.81 7.35
C LEU A 95 -5.43 -15.16 8.01
N SER A 96 -4.52 -15.69 8.84
CA SER A 96 -4.74 -16.92 9.59
C SER A 96 -5.76 -16.77 10.75
N GLU A 97 -5.99 -15.55 11.25
CA GLU A 97 -6.94 -15.28 12.34
C GLU A 97 -8.38 -15.05 11.85
N VAL A 98 -8.60 -14.95 10.54
CA VAL A 98 -9.92 -14.68 9.94
C VAL A 98 -10.64 -15.98 9.53
N ILE A 99 -9.91 -17.09 9.47
CA ILE A 99 -10.42 -18.42 9.08
C ILE A 99 -10.36 -19.35 10.30
N GLY A 100 -11.09 -18.99 11.36
CA GLY A 100 -11.30 -19.81 12.56
C GLY A 100 -12.76 -20.18 12.72
#